data_AF-A0A2S6TQE5-F1
#
_entry.id   AF-A0A2S6TQE5-F1
#
_cell.length_a   1.000
_cell.length_b   1.000
_cell.length_c   1.000
_cell.angle_alpha   90.00
_cell.angle_beta   90.00
_cell.angle_gamma   90.00
#
_symmetry.space_group_name_H-M   'P 1'
#
loop_
_entity.id
_entity.type
_entity.pdbx_description
1 polymer ?
#
loop_
_entity_poly.entity_id
_entity_poly.type
_entity_poly.pdbx_seq_one_letter_code
_entity_poly.pdbx_strand_id
1 'polypeptide(L)'
;SRAKPTGTQSHCPTYTRNYAQRIPEGQASERPDAVCVALHPGTVNSDLSKPFQGAVDANVLTAPSDCARNLIRAIDDLSAAESGGFFAYDGSPIPY
;
A
#
# COMPACT_ATOMS: atom_id res chain seq x y z
N SER A 1 -21.33 28.08 36.53
CA SER A 1 -20.08 27.29 36.47
C SER A 1 -20.32 26.06 35.60
N ARG A 2 -19.58 25.91 34.50
CA ARG A 2 -19.53 24.67 33.74
C ARG A 2 -18.08 24.51 33.29
N ALA A 3 -17.38 23.57 33.92
CA ALA A 3 -16.00 23.28 33.61
C ALA A 3 -15.88 22.83 32.16
N LYS A 4 -14.91 23.39 31.44
CA LYS A 4 -14.54 22.98 30.08
C LYS A 4 -13.72 21.69 30.22
N PRO A 5 -14.06 20.58 29.55
CA PRO A 5 -13.21 19.39 29.61
C PRO A 5 -11.91 19.67 28.85
N THR A 6 -10.80 19.69 29.59
CA THR A 6 -9.44 19.60 29.07
C THR A 6 -9.19 18.16 28.61
N GLY A 7 -9.67 17.84 27.41
CA GLY A 7 -9.24 16.65 26.69
C GLY A 7 -8.13 17.06 25.74
N THR A 8 -6.90 16.66 26.06
CA THR A 8 -5.75 16.78 25.16
C THR A 8 -6.07 15.98 23.91
N GLN A 9 -6.45 16.66 22.83
CA GLN A 9 -6.49 16.02 21.51
C GLN A 9 -5.04 15.64 21.19
N SER A 10 -4.75 14.35 21.25
CA SER A 10 -3.55 13.78 20.64
C SER A 10 -3.67 14.03 19.15
N HIS A 11 -3.15 15.17 18.72
CA HIS A 11 -3.02 15.57 17.34
C HIS A 11 -1.96 14.65 16.73
N CYS A 12 -2.38 13.49 16.23
CA CYS A 12 -1.55 12.69 15.33
C CYS A 12 -1.40 13.55 14.06
N PRO A 13 -0.21 14.11 13.78
CA PRO A 13 -0.04 14.93 12.61
C PRO A 13 -0.16 14.01 11.39
N THR A 14 -1.27 14.11 10.67
CA THR A 14 -1.36 13.89 9.23
C THR A 14 -0.85 12.52 8.71
N TYR A 15 -1.17 11.42 9.37
CA TYR A 15 -0.93 10.06 8.84
C TYR A 15 -2.18 9.48 8.18
N THR A 16 -2.76 10.24 7.25
CA THR A 16 -3.88 9.76 6.42
C THR A 16 -3.58 10.07 4.97
N ARG A 17 -2.48 9.53 4.45
CA ARG A 17 -2.36 9.31 3.02
C ARG A 17 -3.42 8.26 2.69
N ASN A 18 -4.39 8.61 1.86
CA ASN A 18 -5.63 7.86 1.70
C ASN A 18 -5.39 6.48 1.04
N TYR A 19 -5.01 5.46 1.81
CA TYR A 19 -4.53 4.17 1.28
C TYR A 19 -5.57 3.35 0.50
N ALA A 20 -6.86 3.61 0.66
CA ALA A 20 -7.89 2.86 -0.07
C ALA A 20 -9.25 3.57 0.07
N GLN A 21 -9.41 4.74 -0.54
CA GLN A 21 -10.77 5.21 -0.78
C GLN A 21 -11.24 4.56 -2.07
N ARG A 22 -12.27 3.70 -1.98
CA ARG A 22 -12.97 3.19 -3.16
C ARG A 22 -13.53 4.39 -3.89
N ILE A 23 -12.87 4.82 -4.97
CA ILE A 23 -13.34 5.93 -5.80
C ILE A 23 -14.51 5.39 -6.63
N PRO A 24 -15.74 5.90 -6.46
CA PRO A 24 -16.86 5.55 -7.32
C PRO A 24 -16.53 5.91 -8.77
N GLU A 25 -17.00 5.09 -9.71
CA GLU A 25 -16.88 5.41 -11.14
C GLU A 25 -17.42 6.82 -11.41
N GLY A 26 -16.59 7.66 -12.06
CA GLY A 26 -16.91 9.06 -12.35
C GLY A 26 -16.28 10.10 -11.42
N GLN A 27 -15.76 9.71 -10.24
CA GLN A 27 -15.22 10.66 -9.24
C GLN A 27 -13.69 10.74 -9.17
N ALA A 28 -13.00 10.15 -10.15
CA ALA A 28 -11.53 10.24 -10.23
C ALA A 28 -11.05 11.69 -10.44
N SER A 29 -11.83 12.51 -11.15
CA SER A 29 -11.52 13.93 -11.39
C SER A 29 -11.57 14.80 -10.13
N GLU A 30 -12.22 14.35 -9.06
CA GLU A 30 -12.36 15.12 -7.81
C GLU A 30 -11.18 14.90 -6.84
N ARG A 31 -10.27 13.97 -7.17
CA ARG A 31 -9.15 13.55 -6.31
C ARG A 31 -7.84 13.55 -7.08
N PRO A 32 -7.29 14.74 -7.38
CA PRO A 32 -6.08 14.87 -8.19
C PRO A 32 -4.83 14.27 -7.53
N ASP A 33 -4.88 13.97 -6.22
CA ASP A 33 -3.83 13.34 -5.43
C ASP A 33 -3.97 11.81 -5.30
N ALA A 34 -5.07 11.22 -5.81
CA ALA A 34 -5.26 9.79 -5.77
C ALA A 34 -4.25 9.07 -6.68
N VAL A 35 -3.78 7.90 -6.21
CA VAL A 35 -2.85 7.05 -6.95
C VAL A 35 -3.56 5.75 -7.30
N CYS A 36 -3.53 5.37 -8.57
CA CYS A 36 -4.06 4.09 -9.06
C CYS A 36 -2.94 3.30 -9.71
N VAL A 37 -2.49 2.21 -9.07
CA VAL A 37 -1.33 1.41 -9.52
C VAL A 37 -1.60 -0.09 -9.35
N ALA A 38 -0.87 -0.90 -10.12
CA ALA A 38 -0.75 -2.33 -9.87
C ALA A 38 0.50 -2.60 -9.02
N LEU A 39 0.39 -3.52 -8.04
CA LEU A 39 1.52 -3.92 -7.19
C LEU A 39 1.74 -5.43 -7.27
N HIS A 40 2.98 -5.82 -7.54
CA HIS A 40 3.41 -7.22 -7.49
C HIS A 40 3.98 -7.54 -6.09
N PRO A 41 3.38 -8.48 -5.34
CA PRO A 41 3.77 -8.76 -3.95
C PRO A 41 5.10 -9.53 -3.81
N GLY A 42 5.68 -9.97 -4.93
CA GLY A 42 6.78 -10.94 -4.91
C GLY A 42 6.25 -12.34 -4.57
N THR A 43 7.14 -13.23 -4.15
CA THR A 43 6.75 -14.57 -3.71
C THR A 43 6.45 -14.58 -2.22
N VAL A 44 5.16 -14.68 -1.87
CA VAL A 44 4.70 -14.64 -0.48
C VAL A 44 4.46 -16.04 0.04
N ASN A 45 4.96 -16.38 1.23
CA ASN A 45 4.68 -17.64 1.91
C ASN A 45 3.22 -17.69 2.42
N SER A 46 2.31 -17.99 1.51
CA SER A 46 0.86 -18.09 1.74
C SER A 46 0.35 -19.47 1.35
N ASP A 47 -0.85 -19.83 1.82
CA ASP A 47 -1.51 -21.08 1.44
C ASP A 47 -1.64 -21.24 -0.08
N LEU A 48 -1.89 -20.15 -0.79
CA LEU A 48 -1.97 -20.11 -2.25
C LEU A 48 -0.63 -20.48 -2.91
N SER A 49 0.48 -20.01 -2.34
CA SER A 49 1.82 -20.23 -2.90
C SER A 49 2.41 -21.60 -2.59
N LYS A 50 1.94 -22.31 -1.56
CA LYS A 50 2.52 -23.59 -1.08
C LYS A 50 2.80 -24.61 -2.19
N PRO A 51 1.91 -24.84 -3.18
CA PRO A 51 2.17 -25.80 -4.26
C PRO A 51 3.30 -25.37 -5.21
N PHE A 52 3.62 -24.07 -5.23
CA PHE A 52 4.54 -23.45 -6.19
C PHE A 52 5.91 -23.09 -5.58
N GLN A 53 6.10 -23.29 -4.27
CA GLN A 53 7.34 -22.94 -3.56
C GLN A 53 8.53 -23.86 -3.86
N GLY A 54 8.31 -25.08 -4.38
CA GLY A 54 9.37 -26.08 -4.55
C GLY A 54 10.50 -25.70 -5.51
N ALA A 55 10.27 -24.70 -6.38
CA ALA A 55 11.27 -24.18 -7.33
C ALA A 55 11.75 -22.76 -6.98
N VAL A 56 11.37 -22.24 -5.82
CA VAL A 56 11.66 -20.87 -5.39
C VAL A 56 12.80 -20.89 -4.37
N ASP A 57 13.84 -20.07 -4.61
CA ASP A 57 14.90 -19.89 -3.62
C ASP A 57 14.31 -19.35 -2.31
N ALA A 58 14.70 -19.95 -1.18
CA ALA A 58 14.21 -19.51 0.13
C ALA A 58 14.49 -18.02 0.41
N ASN A 59 15.51 -17.45 -0.24
CA ASN A 59 15.91 -16.04 -0.10
C ASN A 59 14.95 -15.05 -0.77
N VAL A 60 14.05 -15.49 -1.65
CA VAL A 60 13.00 -14.64 -2.26
C VAL A 60 11.61 -14.91 -1.71
N LEU A 61 11.48 -15.85 -0.76
CA LEU A 61 10.23 -16.16 -0.09
C LEU A 61 9.97 -15.18 1.07
N THR A 62 8.94 -14.38 0.95
CA THR A 62 8.60 -13.32 1.92
C THR A 62 7.47 -13.76 2.84
N ALA A 63 7.57 -13.50 4.15
CA ALA A 63 6.47 -13.77 5.07
C ALA A 63 5.26 -12.86 4.76
N PRO A 64 4.00 -13.30 4.96
CA PRO A 64 2.82 -12.48 4.66
C PRO A 64 2.81 -11.10 5.33
N SER A 65 3.26 -11.03 6.59
CA SER A 65 3.40 -9.77 7.34
C SER A 65 4.42 -8.83 6.71
N ASP A 66 5.47 -9.38 6.14
CA ASP A 66 6.57 -8.61 5.55
C ASP A 66 6.17 -8.10 4.18
N CYS A 67 5.47 -8.92 3.40
CA CYS A 67 4.82 -8.53 2.15
C CYS A 67 3.88 -7.34 2.37
N ALA A 68 3.00 -7.41 3.38
CA ALA A 68 2.06 -6.33 3.66
C ALA A 68 2.80 -5.02 4.00
N ARG A 69 3.86 -5.08 4.82
CA ARG A 69 4.68 -3.90 5.13
C ARG A 69 5.39 -3.34 3.91
N ASN A 70 5.93 -4.21 3.06
CA ASN A 70 6.63 -3.81 1.84
C ASN A 70 5.67 -3.09 0.87
N LEU A 71 4.47 -3.64 0.67
CA LEU A 71 3.44 -3.01 -0.17
C LEU A 71 2.97 -1.67 0.38
N ILE A 72 2.78 -1.53 1.69
CA ILE A 72 2.43 -0.25 2.31
C ILE A 72 3.55 0.78 2.08
N ARG A 73 4.82 0.38 2.25
CA ARG A 73 5.97 1.25 1.97
C ARG A 73 6.06 1.66 0.51
N ALA A 74 5.85 0.73 -0.41
CA ALA A 74 5.81 1.05 -1.83
C ALA A 74 4.73 2.09 -2.13
N ILE A 75 3.53 1.96 -1.55
CA ILE A 75 2.46 2.95 -1.69
C ILE A 75 2.85 4.30 -1.08
N ASP A 76 3.58 4.31 0.04
CA ASP A 76 4.06 5.54 0.68
C ASP A 76 5.02 6.35 -0.20
N ASP A 77 5.74 5.70 -1.10
CA ASP A 77 6.71 6.38 -1.95
C ASP A 77 6.11 6.84 -3.30
N LEU A 78 4.88 6.43 -3.63
CA LEU A 78 4.22 6.78 -4.89
C LEU A 78 3.45 8.09 -4.84
N SER A 79 3.45 8.83 -5.95
CA SER A 79 2.68 10.05 -6.17
C SER A 79 1.65 9.87 -7.28
N ALA A 80 0.81 10.88 -7.50
CA ALA A 80 -0.17 10.88 -8.58
C ALA A 80 0.48 10.70 -9.97
N ALA A 81 1.75 11.10 -10.13
CA ALA A 81 2.51 10.95 -11.37
C ALA A 81 2.79 9.50 -11.75
N GLU A 82 2.82 8.59 -10.78
CA GLU A 82 3.04 7.16 -11.00
C GLU A 82 1.75 6.37 -11.29
N SER A 83 0.59 7.05 -11.33
CA SER A 83 -0.68 6.42 -11.65
C SER A 83 -0.65 5.74 -13.03
N GLY A 84 -1.24 4.55 -13.10
CA GLY A 84 -1.21 3.67 -14.28
C GLY A 84 0.03 2.76 -14.35
N GLY A 85 0.99 2.92 -13.44
CA GLY A 85 2.20 2.09 -13.39
C GLY A 85 2.01 0.72 -12.73
N PHE A 86 3.01 -0.13 -12.91
CA PHE A 86 3.14 -1.45 -12.29
C PHE A 86 4.46 -1.53 -11.52
N PHE A 87 4.38 -1.82 -10.22
CA PHE A 87 5.54 -1.79 -9.32
C PHE A 87 5.67 -3.07 -8.51
N ALA A 88 6.89 -3.46 -8.17
CA ALA A 88 7.17 -4.54 -7.24
C ALA A 88 7.02 -4.06 -5.78
N TYR A 89 7.04 -5.03 -4.86
CA TYR A 89 6.94 -4.79 -3.41
C TYR A 89 8.02 -3.87 -2.83
N ASP A 90 9.13 -3.66 -3.54
CA ASP A 90 10.22 -2.75 -3.18
C ASP A 90 10.11 -1.37 -3.83
N GLY A 91 9.02 -1.11 -4.57
CA GLY A 91 8.77 0.14 -5.28
C GLY A 91 9.43 0.22 -6.67
N SER A 92 10.20 -0.80 -7.08
CA SER A 92 10.81 -0.81 -8.41
C SER A 92 9.75 -0.97 -9.52
N PRO A 93 9.85 -0.25 -10.64
CA PRO A 93 8.94 -0.43 -11.77
C PRO A 93 9.19 -1.78 -12.46
N ILE A 94 8.12 -2.45 -12.84
CA ILE A 94 8.17 -3.70 -13.61
C ILE A 94 7.88 -3.36 -15.09
N PRO A 95 8.71 -3.77 -16.05
CA PRO A 95 8.38 -3.65 -17.48
C PRO A 95 7.24 -4.60 -17.87
N TYR A 96 6.28 -4.13 -18.65
CA TYR A 96 5.15 -4.90 -19.20
C TYR A 96 4.81 -4.46 -20.62
#